data_AF-A0A6N4QDB3-F1
#
_entry.id   AF-A0A6N4QDB3-F1
#
_cell.length_a   1.000
_cell.length_b   1.000
_cell.length_c   1.000
_cell.angle_alpha   90.00
_cell.angle_beta   90.00
_cell.angle_gamma   90.00
#
_symmetry.space_group_name_H-M   'P 1'
#
loop_
_entity.id
_entity.type
_entity.pdbx_description
1 polymer ?
#
loop_
_entity_poly.entity_id
_entity_poly.type
_entity_poly.pdbx_seq_one_letter_code
_entity_poly.pdbx_strand_id
1 'polypeptide(L)'
;MKISVFFSLFASILVLVLTPVQSLIWNGESFPVYLLKTQTYVRALFDFRADFAPEMSDYYFFGRMVILVHLGILFGLLELKRNGFFPSAATKAFRTVLVILSIAIFGDAIAYWGGSYFGELFRNIGFRWIEAPSIFLLLFAFGYLGFKTRPEKKSVGITFLILPFLMIGSTLFFRYIPHGPLLPISWIVTVFLLGSDSASSFRNLGKVFLRFTSVRSILLLFVAAMVCAEGMQILEKFIPVADGNILPKKMDFRPFSGAKDFIEVFGVYGETGRRLYFWIDVIDMIFPIPLAFCFGGIYTKAALKVNLPLSLGLFAYGFLLFDLLENSLMFYFLSVWPTVPVGLAAFTGTITAVKLFFLFTGFFMFITSFLILAIHWLRGKRA
;
A
#
# COMPACT_ATOMS: atom_id res chain seq x y z
N MET A 1 5.03 9.32 -19.50
CA MET A 1 4.02 9.04 -18.45
C MET A 1 3.23 10.32 -18.21
N LYS A 2 1.90 10.27 -18.14
CA LYS A 2 1.12 11.49 -17.89
C LYS A 2 1.14 11.89 -16.42
N ILE A 3 1.05 13.19 -16.15
CA ILE A 3 1.12 13.75 -14.78
C ILE A 3 0.01 13.21 -13.87
N SER A 4 -1.17 12.93 -14.41
CA SER A 4 -2.31 12.34 -13.68
C SER A 4 -1.99 10.96 -13.11
N VAL A 5 -1.11 10.18 -13.75
CA VAL A 5 -0.64 8.88 -13.24
C VAL A 5 0.20 9.07 -11.98
N PHE A 6 1.17 9.98 -12.04
CA PHE A 6 2.03 10.29 -10.90
C PHE A 6 1.21 10.82 -9.73
N PHE A 7 0.28 11.73 -10.01
CA PHE A 7 -0.55 12.33 -8.98
C PHE A 7 -1.50 11.31 -8.32
N SER A 8 -2.09 10.39 -9.09
CA SER A 8 -2.90 9.29 -8.53
C SER A 8 -2.05 8.33 -7.69
N LEU A 9 -0.83 8.00 -8.13
CA LEU A 9 0.10 7.16 -7.37
C LEU A 9 0.50 7.83 -6.05
N PHE A 10 0.86 9.11 -6.10
CA PHE A 10 1.18 9.91 -4.92
C PHE A 10 0.00 9.94 -3.94
N ALA A 11 -1.22 10.21 -4.42
CA ALA A 11 -2.44 10.18 -3.60
C ALA A 11 -2.66 8.83 -2.91
N SER A 12 -2.43 7.71 -3.61
CA SER A 12 -2.56 6.36 -3.06
C SER A 12 -1.54 6.03 -1.97
N ILE A 13 -0.33 6.58 -2.07
CA ILE A 13 0.70 6.47 -1.02
C ILE A 13 0.34 7.39 0.14
N LEU A 14 -0.07 8.63 -0.16
CA LEU A 14 -0.43 9.63 0.84
C LEU A 14 -1.60 9.16 1.71
N VAL A 15 -2.66 8.61 1.13
CA VAL A 15 -3.81 8.12 1.90
C VAL A 15 -3.46 6.94 2.79
N LEU A 16 -2.51 6.08 2.38
CA LEU A 16 -2.00 4.99 3.23
C LEU A 16 -1.34 5.54 4.51
N VAL A 17 -0.65 6.68 4.40
CA VAL A 17 -0.05 7.38 5.55
C VAL A 17 -1.09 8.13 6.36
N LEU A 18 -1.96 8.91 5.72
CA LEU A 18 -2.91 9.78 6.40
C LEU A 18 -4.00 9.02 7.16
N THR A 19 -4.41 7.84 6.69
CA THR A 19 -5.51 7.09 7.32
C THR A 19 -5.20 6.66 8.77
N PRO A 20 -4.06 6.02 9.10
CA PRO A 20 -3.73 5.72 10.49
C PRO A 20 -3.48 6.97 11.34
N VAL A 21 -2.89 8.02 10.76
CA VAL A 21 -2.68 9.31 11.46
C VAL A 21 -4.01 9.91 11.89
N GLN A 22 -4.94 10.06 10.95
CA GLN A 22 -6.26 10.63 11.21
C GLN A 22 -7.12 9.73 12.11
N SER A 23 -6.97 8.41 12.00
CA SER A 23 -7.59 7.46 12.92
C SER A 23 -7.12 7.67 14.36
N LEU A 24 -5.82 7.92 14.59
CA LEU A 24 -5.30 8.20 15.93
C LEU A 24 -5.81 9.55 16.46
N ILE A 25 -5.79 10.59 15.63
CA ILE A 25 -6.32 11.91 15.99
C ILE A 25 -7.80 11.81 16.39
N TRP A 26 -8.60 11.06 15.62
CA TRP A 26 -10.03 10.94 15.83
C TRP A 26 -10.41 10.09 17.04
N ASN A 27 -9.75 8.95 17.22
CA ASN A 27 -10.12 7.98 18.26
C ASN A 27 -9.40 8.23 19.60
N GLY A 28 -8.27 8.94 19.61
CA GLY A 28 -7.51 9.22 20.83
C GLY A 28 -7.16 7.94 21.60
N GLU A 29 -7.58 7.86 22.86
CA GLU A 29 -7.39 6.68 23.71
C GLU A 29 -8.13 5.42 23.22
N SER A 30 -9.20 5.60 22.44
CA SER A 30 -9.98 4.50 21.85
C SER A 30 -9.42 3.97 20.52
N PHE A 31 -8.17 4.33 20.19
CA PHE A 31 -7.49 3.90 18.97
C PHE A 31 -7.46 2.36 18.85
N PRO A 32 -7.69 1.78 17.66
CA PRO A 32 -7.83 0.33 17.54
C PRO A 32 -6.58 -0.43 18.02
N VAL A 33 -6.77 -1.43 18.88
CA VAL A 33 -5.68 -2.21 19.50
C VAL A 33 -4.75 -2.84 18.45
N TYR A 34 -5.30 -3.33 17.34
CA TYR A 34 -4.53 -3.92 16.25
C TYR A 34 -3.72 -2.89 15.43
N LEU A 35 -3.99 -1.59 15.60
CA LEU A 35 -3.20 -0.51 15.01
C LEU A 35 -2.19 0.08 15.99
N LEU A 36 -2.14 -0.31 17.27
CA LEU A 36 -1.24 0.29 18.27
C LEU A 36 0.23 0.31 17.83
N LYS A 37 0.67 -0.68 17.05
CA LYS A 37 2.03 -0.70 16.52
C LYS A 37 2.33 0.51 15.62
N THR A 38 1.35 1.05 14.91
CA THR A 38 1.53 2.25 14.07
C THR A 38 1.71 3.53 14.88
N GLN A 39 1.44 3.52 16.19
CA GLN A 39 1.48 4.71 17.02
C GLN A 39 2.88 5.34 17.09
N THR A 40 3.93 4.52 17.12
CA THR A 40 5.33 5.01 17.09
C THR A 40 5.60 5.83 15.83
N TYR A 41 5.14 5.32 14.67
CA TYR A 41 5.24 6.02 13.40
C TYR A 41 4.41 7.30 13.38
N VAL A 42 3.14 7.23 13.80
CA VAL A 42 2.26 8.40 13.81
C VAL A 42 2.80 9.49 14.74
N ARG A 43 3.37 9.12 15.89
CA ARG A 43 4.02 10.08 16.80
C ARG A 43 5.24 10.74 16.16
N ALA A 44 6.08 10.01 15.43
CA ALA A 44 7.19 10.62 14.69
C ALA A 44 6.70 11.64 13.64
N LEU A 45 5.54 11.42 13.03
CA LEU A 45 4.91 12.41 12.15
C LEU A 45 4.37 13.63 12.92
N PHE A 46 3.81 13.44 14.12
CA PHE A 46 3.40 14.55 14.99
C PHE A 46 4.58 15.40 15.42
N ASP A 47 5.71 14.78 15.79
CA ASP A 47 6.95 15.47 16.15
C ASP A 47 7.48 16.27 14.94
N PHE A 48 7.57 15.65 13.77
CA PHE A 48 7.94 16.35 12.53
C PHE A 48 7.02 17.55 12.22
N ARG A 49 5.70 17.36 12.40
CA ARG A 49 4.74 18.44 12.21
C ARG A 49 4.94 19.55 13.23
N ALA A 50 5.20 19.22 14.50
CA ALA A 50 5.45 20.20 15.54
C ALA A 50 6.67 21.07 15.24
N ASP A 51 7.72 20.49 14.65
CA ASP A 51 8.91 21.24 14.23
C ASP A 51 8.65 22.10 12.99
N PHE A 52 7.90 21.59 12.01
CA PHE A 52 7.68 22.27 10.73
C PHE A 52 6.59 23.35 10.77
N ALA A 53 5.51 23.11 11.53
CA ALA A 53 4.33 23.98 11.61
C ALA A 53 3.80 24.01 13.06
N PRO A 54 4.53 24.64 14.01
CA PRO A 54 4.23 24.57 15.44
C PRO A 54 2.86 25.19 15.80
N GLU A 55 2.43 26.20 15.05
CA GLU A 55 1.16 26.91 15.29
C GLU A 55 -0.08 26.13 14.80
N MET A 56 0.13 25.03 14.07
CA MET A 56 -0.96 24.24 13.49
C MET A 56 -1.18 22.94 14.27
N SER A 57 -2.43 22.70 14.68
CA SER A 57 -2.80 21.41 15.27
C SER A 57 -2.61 20.26 14.28
N ASP A 58 -2.32 19.05 14.77
CA ASP A 58 -2.24 17.83 13.95
C ASP A 58 -3.49 17.63 13.07
N TYR A 59 -4.68 17.87 13.64
CA TYR A 59 -5.96 17.70 12.94
C TYR A 59 -6.01 18.51 11.64
N TYR A 60 -5.70 19.81 11.70
CA TYR A 60 -5.70 20.67 10.52
C TYR A 60 -4.52 20.38 9.58
N PHE A 61 -3.32 20.14 10.10
CA PHE A 61 -2.14 19.91 9.26
C PHE A 61 -2.30 18.68 8.36
N PHE A 62 -2.61 17.53 8.95
CA PHE A 62 -2.80 16.30 8.21
C PHE A 62 -4.13 16.28 7.45
N GLY A 63 -5.16 16.97 7.96
CA GLY A 63 -6.46 17.06 7.30
C GLY A 63 -6.37 17.79 5.96
N ARG A 64 -5.64 18.92 5.92
CA ARG A 64 -5.42 19.67 4.68
C ARG A 64 -4.73 18.88 3.57
N MET A 65 -3.95 17.85 3.91
CA MET A 65 -3.29 16.99 2.92
C MET A 65 -4.26 16.04 2.20
N VAL A 66 -5.43 15.76 2.79
CA VAL A 66 -6.41 14.82 2.22
C VAL A 66 -7.02 15.37 0.93
N ILE A 67 -7.08 16.69 0.75
CA ILE A 67 -7.51 17.28 -0.53
C ILE A 67 -6.69 16.75 -1.73
N LEU A 68 -5.40 16.47 -1.52
CA LEU A 68 -4.52 15.91 -2.56
C LEU A 68 -4.92 14.47 -2.92
N VAL A 69 -5.42 13.71 -1.94
CA VAL A 69 -5.97 12.35 -2.17
C VAL A 69 -7.21 12.42 -3.04
N HIS A 70 -8.16 13.29 -2.70
CA HIS A 70 -9.38 13.47 -3.48
C HIS A 70 -9.09 13.92 -4.92
N LEU A 71 -8.18 14.88 -5.09
CA LEU A 71 -7.75 15.34 -6.41
C LEU A 71 -7.04 14.22 -7.20
N GLY A 72 -6.25 13.38 -6.53
CA GLY A 72 -5.63 12.19 -7.12
C GLY A 72 -6.63 11.18 -7.65
N ILE A 73 -7.69 10.92 -6.89
CA ILE A 73 -8.82 10.09 -7.32
C ILE A 73 -9.52 10.74 -8.52
N LEU A 74 -9.84 12.03 -8.44
CA LEU A 74 -10.56 12.76 -9.47
C LEU A 74 -9.80 12.75 -10.81
N PHE A 75 -8.52 13.14 -10.80
CA PHE A 75 -7.69 13.15 -12.00
C PHE A 75 -7.45 11.73 -12.54
N GLY A 76 -7.30 10.74 -11.66
CA GLY A 76 -7.18 9.35 -12.07
C GLY A 76 -8.44 8.84 -12.78
N LEU A 77 -9.63 9.11 -12.25
CA LEU A 77 -10.91 8.74 -12.87
C LEU A 77 -11.13 9.41 -14.22
N LEU A 78 -10.81 10.71 -14.32
CA LEU A 78 -10.88 11.45 -15.58
C LEU A 78 -9.95 10.88 -16.65
N GLU A 79 -8.71 10.54 -16.27
CA GLU A 79 -7.74 9.94 -17.18
C GLU A 79 -8.16 8.53 -17.62
N LEU A 80 -8.71 7.72 -16.71
CA LEU A 80 -9.30 6.42 -17.07
C LEU A 80 -10.42 6.59 -18.10
N LYS A 81 -11.36 7.53 -17.89
CA LYS A 81 -12.42 7.79 -18.88
C LYS A 81 -11.86 8.21 -20.23
N ARG A 82 -10.85 9.10 -20.25
CA ARG A 82 -10.19 9.55 -21.47
C ARG A 82 -9.56 8.40 -22.25
N ASN A 83 -9.05 7.38 -21.56
CA ASN A 83 -8.52 6.16 -22.16
C ASN A 83 -9.61 5.14 -22.58
N GLY A 84 -10.89 5.54 -22.61
CA GLY A 84 -11.99 4.64 -22.98
C GLY A 84 -12.22 3.52 -21.96
N PHE A 85 -11.78 3.69 -20.71
CA PHE A 85 -11.87 2.65 -19.70
C PHE A 85 -13.33 2.32 -19.34
N PHE A 86 -14.19 3.34 -19.22
CA PHE A 86 -15.62 3.16 -18.94
C PHE A 86 -16.45 3.10 -20.23
N PRO A 87 -17.42 2.18 -20.33
CA PRO A 87 -18.31 2.07 -21.49
C PRO A 87 -19.27 3.26 -21.59
N SER A 88 -19.82 3.50 -22.78
CA SER A 88 -20.74 4.61 -23.05
C SER A 88 -21.99 4.54 -22.16
N ALA A 89 -22.52 3.34 -21.94
CA ALA A 89 -23.67 3.07 -21.06
C ALA A 89 -23.43 3.49 -19.60
N ALA A 90 -22.18 3.57 -19.14
CA ALA A 90 -21.79 3.98 -17.80
C ALA A 90 -21.59 5.50 -17.64
N THR A 91 -21.70 6.29 -18.71
CA THR A 91 -21.36 7.73 -18.70
C THR A 91 -22.14 8.54 -17.66
N LYS A 92 -23.45 8.27 -17.49
CA LYS A 92 -24.28 8.97 -16.49
C LYS A 92 -23.86 8.62 -15.06
N ALA A 93 -23.60 7.34 -14.79
CA ALA A 93 -23.12 6.88 -13.49
C ALA A 93 -21.75 7.50 -13.17
N PHE A 94 -20.83 7.52 -14.15
CA PHE A 94 -19.52 8.14 -14.00
C PHE A 94 -19.62 9.65 -13.69
N ARG A 95 -20.48 10.39 -14.40
CA ARG A 95 -20.71 11.82 -14.10
C ARG A 95 -21.24 12.03 -12.67
N THR A 96 -22.11 11.13 -12.19
CA THR A 96 -22.63 11.17 -10.82
C THR A 96 -21.51 11.01 -9.80
N VAL A 97 -20.61 10.04 -10.01
CA VAL A 97 -19.41 9.86 -9.17
C VAL A 97 -18.56 11.13 -9.15
N LEU A 98 -18.29 11.75 -10.30
CA LEU A 98 -17.49 12.98 -10.35
C LEU A 98 -18.13 14.13 -9.58
N VAL A 99 -19.45 14.36 -9.74
CA VAL A 99 -20.16 15.43 -9.05
C VAL A 99 -20.09 15.24 -7.54
N ILE A 100 -20.39 14.04 -7.04
CA ILE A 100 -20.37 13.75 -5.60
C ILE A 100 -18.93 13.88 -5.06
N LEU A 101 -17.93 13.41 -5.79
CA LEU A 101 -16.52 13.55 -5.40
C LEU A 101 -16.10 15.04 -5.35
N SER A 102 -16.55 15.86 -6.29
CA SER A 102 -16.31 17.31 -6.25
C SER A 102 -16.96 17.99 -5.05
N ILE A 103 -18.16 17.55 -4.64
CA ILE A 103 -18.81 18.05 -3.42
C ILE A 103 -18.02 17.60 -2.18
N ALA A 104 -17.50 16.37 -2.15
CA ALA A 104 -16.63 15.90 -1.07
C ALA A 104 -15.35 16.74 -0.95
N ILE A 105 -14.68 17.03 -2.07
CA ILE A 105 -13.50 17.94 -2.13
C ILE A 105 -13.83 19.31 -1.54
N PHE A 106 -14.99 19.86 -1.89
CA PHE A 106 -15.44 21.14 -1.37
C PHE A 106 -15.70 21.09 0.14
N GLY A 107 -16.32 20.02 0.64
CA GLY A 107 -16.53 19.77 2.06
C GLY A 107 -15.20 19.69 2.84
N ASP A 108 -14.24 18.92 2.34
CA ASP A 108 -12.88 18.79 2.90
C ASP A 108 -12.16 20.14 2.96
N ALA A 109 -12.22 20.92 1.88
CA ALA A 109 -11.65 22.27 1.83
C ALA A 109 -12.29 23.20 2.89
N ILE A 110 -13.62 23.19 3.03
CA ILE A 110 -14.30 23.94 4.09
C ILE A 110 -13.87 23.45 5.46
N ALA A 111 -13.78 22.14 5.68
CA ALA A 111 -13.49 21.56 6.98
C ALA A 111 -12.10 21.92 7.49
N TYR A 112 -11.08 21.72 6.65
CA TYR A 112 -9.67 21.78 7.05
C TYR A 112 -8.96 23.08 6.72
N TRP A 113 -9.36 23.73 5.62
CA TRP A 113 -8.86 25.07 5.29
C TRP A 113 -9.77 26.12 5.91
N GLY A 114 -11.06 26.10 5.59
CA GLY A 114 -12.02 27.06 6.16
C GLY A 114 -12.09 26.99 7.69
N GLY A 115 -12.23 25.79 8.26
CA GLY A 115 -12.37 25.59 9.70
C GLY A 115 -11.16 26.06 10.52
N SER A 116 -9.98 26.15 9.92
CA SER A 116 -8.79 26.69 10.60
C SER A 116 -8.79 28.21 10.74
N TYR A 117 -9.47 28.92 9.82
CA TYR A 117 -9.57 30.39 9.84
C TYR A 117 -10.87 30.88 10.50
N PHE A 118 -11.97 30.15 10.29
CA PHE A 118 -13.31 30.56 10.69
C PHE A 118 -13.87 29.74 11.87
N GLY A 119 -13.07 28.82 12.43
CA GLY A 119 -13.39 28.07 13.64
C GLY A 119 -14.28 26.84 13.44
N GLU A 120 -14.80 26.33 14.57
CA GLU A 120 -15.46 25.02 14.66
C GLU A 120 -16.74 24.91 13.81
N LEU A 121 -17.49 26.00 13.63
CA LEU A 121 -18.72 25.98 12.83
C LEU A 121 -18.42 25.54 11.38
N PHE A 122 -17.41 26.14 10.76
CA PHE A 122 -16.99 25.79 9.40
C PHE A 122 -16.44 24.37 9.32
N ARG A 123 -15.66 23.95 10.34
CA ARG A 123 -15.21 22.55 10.46
C ARG A 123 -16.40 21.60 10.42
N ASN A 124 -17.42 21.84 11.25
CA ASN A 124 -18.59 20.97 11.36
C ASN A 124 -19.43 20.98 10.08
N ILE A 125 -19.61 22.13 9.42
CA ILE A 125 -20.32 22.24 8.14
C ILE A 125 -19.58 21.45 7.05
N GLY A 126 -18.31 21.74 6.84
CA GLY A 126 -17.51 21.07 5.81
C GLY A 126 -17.46 19.56 6.01
N PHE A 127 -17.16 19.12 7.24
CA PHE A 127 -16.95 17.71 7.52
C PHE A 127 -18.25 16.92 7.68
N ARG A 128 -19.11 17.29 8.64
CA ARG A 128 -20.28 16.48 9.02
C ARG A 128 -21.43 16.60 8.02
N TRP A 129 -21.59 17.76 7.40
CA TRP A 129 -22.76 18.07 6.58
C TRP A 129 -22.50 17.99 5.08
N ILE A 130 -21.24 18.07 4.64
CA ILE A 130 -20.89 18.04 3.22
C ILE A 130 -20.03 16.80 2.90
N GLU A 131 -18.84 16.70 3.48
CA GLU A 131 -17.86 15.67 3.11
C GLU A 131 -18.36 14.26 3.46
N ALA A 132 -18.65 13.97 4.73
CA ALA A 132 -19.03 12.64 5.17
C ALA A 132 -20.31 12.11 4.47
N PRO A 133 -21.40 12.91 4.30
CA PRO A 133 -22.54 12.51 3.49
C PRO A 133 -22.19 12.26 2.02
N SER A 134 -21.32 13.06 1.43
CA SER A 134 -20.89 12.86 0.03
C SER A 134 -20.12 11.56 -0.12
N ILE A 135 -19.24 11.22 0.82
CA ILE A 135 -18.50 9.96 0.82
C ILE A 135 -19.43 8.76 1.01
N PHE A 136 -20.46 8.89 1.85
CA PHE A 136 -21.52 7.89 1.95
C PHE A 136 -22.27 7.71 0.62
N LEU A 137 -22.62 8.80 -0.07
CA LEU A 137 -23.25 8.73 -1.40
C LEU A 137 -22.32 8.12 -2.46
N LEU A 138 -21.01 8.32 -2.36
CA LEU A 138 -20.03 7.68 -3.25
C LEU A 138 -20.09 6.15 -3.18
N LEU A 139 -20.41 5.54 -2.03
CA LEU A 139 -20.61 4.09 -1.92
C LEU A 139 -21.62 3.60 -2.96
N PHE A 140 -22.79 4.23 -3.01
CA PHE A 140 -23.85 3.86 -3.95
C PHE A 140 -23.49 4.23 -5.39
N ALA A 141 -22.87 5.40 -5.59
CA ALA A 141 -22.49 5.87 -6.92
C ALA A 141 -21.45 4.94 -7.58
N PHE A 142 -20.45 4.46 -6.83
CA PHE A 142 -19.49 3.46 -7.33
C PHE A 142 -20.12 2.10 -7.58
N GLY A 143 -21.00 1.63 -6.68
CA GLY A 143 -21.76 0.40 -6.91
C GLY A 143 -22.58 0.46 -8.19
N TYR A 144 -23.28 1.58 -8.43
CA TYR A 144 -24.04 1.82 -9.65
C TYR A 144 -23.15 1.93 -10.90
N LEU A 145 -21.98 2.57 -10.79
CA LEU A 145 -20.97 2.60 -11.86
C LEU A 145 -20.49 1.19 -12.23
N GLY A 146 -20.21 0.36 -11.23
CA GLY A 146 -19.84 -1.03 -11.42
C GLY A 146 -20.94 -1.85 -12.10
N PHE A 147 -22.19 -1.69 -11.65
CA PHE A 147 -23.36 -2.32 -12.24
C PHE A 147 -23.51 -1.97 -13.73
N LYS A 148 -23.38 -0.69 -14.10
CA LYS A 148 -23.47 -0.24 -15.50
C LYS A 148 -22.28 -0.62 -16.36
N THR A 149 -21.11 -0.83 -15.75
CA THR A 149 -19.89 -1.23 -16.47
C THR A 149 -19.84 -2.74 -16.73
N ARG A 150 -20.41 -3.55 -15.84
CA ARG A 150 -20.33 -5.03 -15.86
C ARG A 150 -20.80 -5.70 -17.15
N PRO A 151 -21.87 -5.27 -17.84
CA PRO A 151 -22.34 -5.94 -19.07
C PRO A 151 -21.30 -5.92 -20.20
N GLU A 152 -20.57 -4.81 -20.34
CA GLU A 152 -19.57 -4.64 -21.41
C GLU A 152 -18.16 -5.01 -20.94
N LYS A 153 -17.81 -4.70 -19.69
CA LYS A 153 -16.49 -4.97 -19.10
C LYS A 153 -16.66 -5.65 -17.75
N LYS A 154 -16.90 -6.97 -17.78
CA LYS A 154 -17.23 -7.79 -16.60
C LYS A 154 -16.27 -7.62 -15.43
N SER A 155 -14.95 -7.75 -15.66
CA SER A 155 -13.94 -7.66 -14.60
C SER A 155 -13.94 -6.28 -13.93
N VAL A 156 -13.90 -5.21 -14.73
CA VAL A 156 -13.95 -3.82 -14.26
C VAL A 156 -15.24 -3.57 -13.47
N GLY A 157 -16.39 -3.98 -14.02
CA GLY A 157 -17.68 -3.79 -13.36
C GLY A 157 -17.76 -4.51 -12.02
N ILE A 158 -17.23 -5.74 -11.92
CA ILE A 158 -17.15 -6.48 -10.64
C ILE A 158 -16.25 -5.75 -9.63
N THR A 159 -15.09 -5.22 -10.05
CA THR A 159 -14.21 -4.45 -9.15
C THR A 159 -14.94 -3.25 -8.54
N PHE A 160 -15.66 -2.47 -9.36
CA PHE A 160 -16.44 -1.33 -8.87
C PHE A 160 -17.71 -1.72 -8.08
N LEU A 161 -18.26 -2.92 -8.29
CA LEU A 161 -19.34 -3.46 -7.45
C LEU A 161 -18.85 -3.90 -6.07
N ILE A 162 -17.60 -4.37 -5.96
CA ILE A 162 -16.99 -4.77 -4.69
C ILE A 162 -16.46 -3.54 -3.92
N LEU A 163 -16.07 -2.47 -4.61
CA LEU A 163 -15.49 -1.26 -4.01
C LEU A 163 -16.29 -0.70 -2.81
N PRO A 164 -17.63 -0.62 -2.81
CA PRO A 164 -18.38 -0.13 -1.64
C PRO A 164 -18.17 -0.98 -0.38
N PHE A 165 -18.03 -2.30 -0.52
CA PHE A 165 -17.72 -3.17 0.61
C PHE A 165 -16.30 -2.95 1.12
N LEU A 166 -15.35 -2.68 0.23
CA LEU A 166 -13.97 -2.34 0.61
C LEU A 166 -13.92 -0.98 1.33
N MET A 167 -14.70 0.00 0.88
CA MET A 167 -14.85 1.30 1.52
C MET A 167 -15.39 1.16 2.96
N ILE A 168 -16.45 0.37 3.14
CA ILE A 168 -17.02 0.07 4.47
C ILE A 168 -15.98 -0.68 5.33
N GLY A 169 -15.37 -1.74 4.80
CA GLY A 169 -14.37 -2.53 5.50
C GLY A 169 -13.18 -1.68 5.96
N SER A 170 -12.69 -0.78 5.10
CA SER A 170 -11.61 0.14 5.45
C SER A 170 -12.03 1.13 6.54
N THR A 171 -13.24 1.68 6.47
CA THR A 171 -13.80 2.55 7.51
C THR A 171 -13.88 1.87 8.86
N LEU A 172 -14.37 0.63 8.89
CA LEU A 172 -14.48 -0.17 10.12
C LEU A 172 -13.10 -0.52 10.68
N PHE A 173 -12.17 -0.90 9.81
CA PHE A 173 -10.79 -1.23 10.19
C PHE A 173 -10.08 -0.02 10.80
N PHE A 174 -10.20 1.17 10.22
CA PHE A 174 -9.56 2.37 10.76
C PHE A 174 -10.42 3.11 11.79
N ARG A 175 -11.66 2.70 12.03
CA ARG A 175 -12.66 3.43 12.83
C ARG A 175 -12.70 4.92 12.49
N TYR A 176 -12.68 5.23 11.20
CA TYR A 176 -12.56 6.60 10.74
C TYR A 176 -13.22 6.81 9.38
N ILE A 177 -14.29 7.62 9.38
CA ILE A 177 -15.31 7.67 8.33
C ILE A 177 -14.90 8.47 7.09
N PRO A 178 -14.30 9.68 7.14
CA PRO A 178 -14.08 10.42 5.89
C PRO A 178 -12.99 9.79 5.04
N HIS A 179 -11.81 9.50 5.61
CA HIS A 179 -10.65 9.15 4.80
C HIS A 179 -10.42 7.65 4.66
N GLY A 180 -10.98 6.82 5.56
CA GLY A 180 -10.95 5.36 5.43
C GLY A 180 -11.48 4.87 4.08
N PRO A 181 -12.67 5.29 3.62
CA PRO A 181 -13.21 4.96 2.30
C PRO A 181 -12.33 5.40 1.12
N LEU A 182 -11.55 6.46 1.25
CA LEU A 182 -10.74 6.99 0.15
C LEU A 182 -9.57 6.06 -0.20
N LEU A 183 -9.06 5.31 0.76
CA LEU A 183 -7.96 4.35 0.56
C LEU A 183 -8.27 3.33 -0.55
N PRO A 184 -9.33 2.51 -0.47
CA PRO A 184 -9.65 1.55 -1.52
C PRO A 184 -10.04 2.22 -2.85
N ILE A 185 -10.67 3.40 -2.83
CA ILE A 185 -10.97 4.14 -4.07
C ILE A 185 -9.67 4.52 -4.77
N SER A 186 -8.75 5.17 -4.05
CA SER A 186 -7.47 5.64 -4.59
C SER A 186 -6.67 4.46 -5.15
N TRP A 187 -6.56 3.36 -4.40
CA TRP A 187 -5.82 2.19 -4.83
C TRP A 187 -6.39 1.55 -6.10
N ILE A 188 -7.71 1.35 -6.18
CA ILE A 188 -8.34 0.77 -7.37
C ILE A 188 -8.11 1.67 -8.60
N VAL A 189 -8.31 2.99 -8.45
CA VAL A 189 -8.10 3.96 -9.53
C VAL A 189 -6.64 3.93 -9.99
N THR A 190 -5.68 3.98 -9.08
CA THR A 190 -4.25 3.94 -9.39
C THR A 190 -3.87 2.65 -10.11
N VAL A 191 -4.32 1.48 -9.65
CA VAL A 191 -3.97 0.19 -10.23
C VAL A 191 -4.45 0.06 -11.69
N PHE A 192 -5.67 0.50 -11.99
CA PHE A 192 -6.15 0.52 -13.36
C PHE A 192 -5.39 1.53 -14.21
N LEU A 193 -5.05 2.68 -13.64
CA LEU A 193 -4.34 3.74 -14.34
C LEU A 193 -2.89 3.33 -14.69
N LEU A 194 -2.19 2.63 -13.79
CA LEU A 194 -0.86 2.06 -14.03
C LEU A 194 -0.86 0.99 -15.14
N GLY A 195 -2.00 0.36 -15.42
CA GLY A 195 -2.17 -0.58 -16.53
C GLY A 195 -2.58 0.05 -17.86
N SER A 196 -2.88 1.34 -17.87
CA SER A 196 -3.38 2.05 -19.05
C SER A 196 -2.25 2.61 -19.92
N ASP A 197 -2.62 3.09 -21.10
CA ASP A 197 -1.67 3.73 -22.04
C ASP A 197 -1.05 5.02 -21.48
N SER A 198 -1.70 5.66 -20.50
CA SER A 198 -1.16 6.85 -19.83
C SER A 198 0.08 6.55 -18.97
N ALA A 199 0.28 5.28 -18.61
CA ALA A 199 1.38 4.77 -17.80
C ALA A 199 2.27 3.79 -18.59
N SER A 200 2.63 4.15 -19.83
CA SER A 200 3.40 3.28 -20.74
C SER A 200 4.64 2.63 -20.11
N SER A 201 5.41 3.36 -19.29
CA SER A 201 6.58 2.82 -18.57
C SER A 201 6.19 1.69 -17.62
N PHE A 202 5.15 1.85 -16.80
CA PHE A 202 4.66 0.82 -15.88
C PHE A 202 4.02 -0.35 -16.63
N ARG A 203 3.27 -0.08 -17.70
CA ARG A 203 2.75 -1.14 -18.59
C ARG A 203 3.89 -1.96 -19.20
N ASN A 204 4.99 -1.32 -19.59
CA ASN A 204 6.17 -2.01 -20.14
C ASN A 204 6.90 -2.83 -19.07
N LEU A 205 7.02 -2.32 -17.83
CA LEU A 205 7.54 -3.08 -16.70
C LEU A 205 6.69 -4.33 -16.45
N GLY A 206 5.36 -4.22 -16.46
CA GLY A 206 4.46 -5.37 -16.30
C GLY A 206 4.62 -6.43 -17.41
N LYS A 207 5.01 -6.03 -18.63
CA LYS A 207 5.29 -6.96 -19.74
C LYS A 207 6.58 -7.75 -19.53
N VAL A 208 7.52 -7.29 -18.69
CA VAL A 208 8.75 -8.05 -18.39
C VAL A 208 8.41 -9.43 -17.81
N PHE A 209 7.35 -9.52 -16.99
CA PHE A 209 6.89 -10.79 -16.42
C PHE A 209 6.46 -11.82 -17.46
N LEU A 210 6.09 -11.42 -18.69
CA LEU A 210 5.77 -12.36 -19.76
C LEU A 210 6.91 -13.34 -20.05
N ARG A 211 8.16 -12.87 -19.90
CA ARG A 211 9.38 -13.68 -20.09
C ARG A 211 9.54 -14.78 -19.04
N PHE A 212 8.85 -14.64 -17.90
CA PHE A 212 8.94 -15.53 -16.74
C PHE A 212 7.67 -16.36 -16.51
N THR A 213 6.81 -16.51 -17.53
CA THR A 213 5.55 -17.27 -17.42
C THR A 213 5.70 -18.79 -17.64
N SER A 214 6.87 -19.26 -18.06
CA SER A 214 7.13 -20.69 -18.25
C SER A 214 7.18 -21.42 -16.88
N VAL A 215 6.72 -22.68 -16.82
CA VAL A 215 6.76 -23.48 -15.58
C VAL A 215 8.21 -23.60 -15.07
N ARG A 216 9.15 -23.83 -16.00
CA ARG A 216 10.58 -23.92 -15.69
C ARG A 216 11.11 -22.61 -15.09
N SER A 217 10.78 -21.46 -15.67
CA SER A 217 11.21 -20.16 -15.15
C SER A 217 10.68 -19.90 -13.74
N ILE A 218 9.37 -20.15 -13.52
CA ILE A 218 8.75 -19.96 -12.20
C ILE A 218 9.40 -20.87 -11.16
N LEU A 219 9.64 -22.15 -11.49
CA LEU A 219 10.28 -23.10 -10.59
C LEU A 219 11.72 -22.69 -10.25
N LEU A 220 12.52 -22.29 -11.26
CA LEU A 220 13.90 -21.85 -11.04
C LEU A 220 13.96 -20.59 -10.15
N LEU A 221 13.07 -19.62 -10.38
CA LEU A 221 12.97 -18.42 -9.56
C LEU A 221 12.54 -18.75 -8.12
N PHE A 222 11.57 -19.65 -7.95
CA PHE A 222 11.16 -20.11 -6.62
C PHE A 222 12.30 -20.80 -5.88
N VAL A 223 13.02 -21.72 -6.53
CA VAL A 223 14.18 -22.41 -5.93
C VAL A 223 15.28 -21.40 -5.58
N ALA A 224 15.57 -20.43 -6.44
CA ALA A 224 16.54 -19.39 -6.15
C ALA A 224 16.15 -18.56 -4.91
N ALA A 225 14.88 -18.16 -4.79
CA ALA A 225 14.38 -17.48 -3.61
C ALA A 225 14.50 -18.34 -2.34
N MET A 226 14.19 -19.64 -2.43
CA MET A 226 14.36 -20.58 -1.31
C MET A 226 15.84 -20.73 -0.90
N VAL A 227 16.78 -20.79 -1.85
CA VAL A 227 18.21 -20.86 -1.55
C VAL A 227 18.66 -19.60 -0.79
N CYS A 228 18.22 -18.41 -1.20
CA CYS A 228 18.48 -17.18 -0.46
C CYS A 228 17.90 -17.23 0.96
N ALA A 229 16.64 -17.64 1.10
CA ALA A 229 15.97 -17.74 2.40
C ALA A 229 16.68 -18.73 3.35
N GLU A 230 17.04 -19.91 2.87
CA GLU A 230 17.79 -20.90 3.65
C GLU A 230 19.20 -20.41 3.98
N GLY A 231 19.89 -19.73 3.04
CA GLY A 231 21.20 -19.13 3.29
C GLY A 231 21.15 -18.12 4.45
N MET A 232 20.13 -17.26 4.48
CA MET A 232 19.91 -16.33 5.58
C MET A 232 19.63 -17.03 6.91
N GLN A 233 18.82 -18.10 6.91
CA GLN A 233 18.54 -18.88 8.12
C GLN A 233 19.78 -19.60 8.66
N ILE A 234 20.63 -20.12 7.77
CA ILE A 234 21.89 -20.76 8.17
C ILE A 234 22.80 -19.75 8.84
N LEU A 235 23.00 -18.57 8.25
CA LEU A 235 23.80 -17.50 8.86
C LEU A 235 23.23 -17.03 10.21
N GLU A 236 21.91 -16.94 10.33
CA GLU A 236 21.23 -16.56 11.56
C GLU A 236 21.50 -17.54 12.71
N LYS A 237 21.55 -18.85 12.43
CA LYS A 237 21.89 -19.88 13.43
C LYS A 237 23.33 -19.75 13.97
N PHE A 238 24.22 -19.07 13.25
CA PHE A 238 25.58 -18.82 13.70
C PHE A 238 25.72 -17.54 14.54
N ILE A 239 24.65 -16.76 14.72
CA ILE A 239 24.70 -15.59 15.62
C ILE A 239 24.87 -16.09 17.06
N PRO A 240 25.96 -15.71 17.76
CA PRO A 240 26.18 -16.14 19.12
C PRO A 240 25.13 -15.50 20.03
N VAL A 241 24.45 -16.33 20.84
CA VAL A 241 23.48 -15.88 21.84
C VAL A 241 23.97 -16.35 23.21
N ALA A 242 23.98 -15.45 24.19
CA ALA A 242 24.34 -15.80 25.57
C ALA A 242 23.35 -16.84 26.14
N ASP A 243 23.85 -17.75 26.97
CA ASP A 243 23.05 -18.83 27.57
C ASP A 243 21.79 -18.28 28.25
N GLY A 244 20.62 -18.81 27.86
CA GLY A 244 19.31 -18.42 28.38
C GLY A 244 18.60 -17.29 27.62
N ASN A 245 19.25 -16.63 26.66
CA ASN A 245 18.61 -15.63 25.81
C ASN A 245 18.04 -16.25 24.54
N ILE A 246 16.86 -15.77 24.12
CA ILE A 246 16.26 -16.09 22.82
C ILE A 246 16.70 -15.02 21.83
N LEU A 247 17.12 -15.43 20.63
CA LEU A 247 17.46 -14.48 19.57
C LEU A 247 16.23 -13.59 19.30
N PRO A 248 16.33 -12.26 19.48
CA PRO A 248 15.22 -11.38 19.19
C PRO A 248 14.86 -11.47 17.71
N LYS A 249 13.58 -11.27 17.38
CA LYS A 249 13.15 -11.19 15.98
C LYS A 249 13.96 -10.10 15.27
N LYS A 250 14.51 -10.41 14.09
CA LYS A 250 15.24 -9.45 13.25
C LYS A 250 14.41 -8.21 12.91
N MET A 251 15.10 -7.10 12.63
CA MET A 251 14.48 -5.79 12.42
C MET A 251 13.60 -5.74 11.15
N ASP A 252 14.03 -6.43 10.10
CA ASP A 252 13.37 -6.66 8.81
C ASP A 252 12.01 -7.39 8.91
N PHE A 253 11.68 -7.97 10.06
CA PHE A 253 10.38 -8.55 10.37
C PHE A 253 9.64 -7.86 11.53
N ARG A 254 10.11 -6.68 11.99
CA ARG A 254 9.47 -5.86 13.02
C ARG A 254 8.79 -4.62 12.37
N PRO A 255 7.54 -4.74 11.89
CA PRO A 255 6.82 -3.60 11.33
C PRO A 255 6.57 -2.54 12.41
N PHE A 256 6.70 -1.27 12.02
CA PHE A 256 6.56 -0.09 12.88
C PHE A 256 7.51 -0.06 14.09
N SER A 257 8.70 -0.65 13.93
CA SER A 257 9.79 -0.57 14.91
C SER A 257 10.28 0.87 15.10
N GLY A 258 10.85 1.15 16.27
CA GLY A 258 11.48 2.43 16.61
C GLY A 258 12.90 2.24 17.14
N ALA A 259 13.54 3.34 17.57
CA ALA A 259 14.95 3.30 17.99
C ALA A 259 15.24 2.32 19.13
N LYS A 260 14.28 2.12 20.04
CA LYS A 260 14.41 1.15 21.15
C LYS A 260 14.54 -0.29 20.64
N ASP A 261 13.80 -0.66 19.59
CA ASP A 261 13.87 -1.99 19.00
C ASP A 261 15.24 -2.24 18.36
N PHE A 262 15.80 -1.25 17.65
CA PHE A 262 17.15 -1.35 17.10
C PHE A 262 18.18 -1.52 18.22
N ILE A 263 18.07 -0.73 19.29
CA ILE A 263 18.99 -0.81 20.42
C ILE A 263 18.92 -2.20 21.09
N GLU A 264 17.72 -2.74 21.25
CA GLU A 264 17.49 -4.09 21.78
C GLU A 264 18.14 -5.15 20.87
N VAL A 265 17.78 -5.19 19.58
CA VAL A 265 18.23 -6.25 18.67
C VAL A 265 19.74 -6.18 18.45
N PHE A 266 20.26 -5.02 18.07
CA PHE A 266 21.68 -4.86 17.78
C PHE A 266 22.54 -4.90 19.05
N GLY A 267 21.96 -4.55 20.21
CA GLY A 267 22.59 -4.75 21.51
C GLY A 267 22.78 -6.22 21.83
N VAL A 268 21.72 -7.04 21.72
CA VAL A 268 21.76 -8.48 21.97
C VAL A 268 22.70 -9.21 21.02
N TYR A 269 22.77 -8.78 19.76
CA TYR A 269 23.61 -9.43 18.75
C TYR A 269 25.11 -9.26 19.00
N GLY A 270 25.52 -8.24 19.74
CA GLY A 270 26.94 -7.93 19.93
C GLY A 270 27.66 -7.65 18.60
N GLU A 271 28.98 -7.55 18.65
CA GLU A 271 29.76 -7.23 17.44
C GLU A 271 29.70 -8.35 16.39
N THR A 272 29.91 -9.60 16.82
CA THR A 272 29.89 -10.77 15.92
C THR A 272 28.52 -10.96 15.28
N GLY A 273 27.43 -10.86 16.06
CA GLY A 273 26.08 -10.98 15.52
C GLY A 273 25.72 -9.86 14.55
N ARG A 274 26.17 -8.62 14.79
CA ARG A 274 25.99 -7.52 13.82
C ARG A 274 26.77 -7.74 12.52
N ARG A 275 27.97 -8.32 12.57
CA ARG A 275 28.72 -8.70 11.36
C ARG A 275 28.02 -9.81 10.57
N LEU A 276 27.44 -10.79 11.25
CA LEU A 276 26.63 -11.83 10.60
C LEU A 276 25.33 -11.26 10.04
N TYR A 277 24.70 -10.32 10.76
CA TYR A 277 23.52 -9.61 10.30
C TYR A 277 23.78 -8.84 9.00
N PHE A 278 24.94 -8.17 8.88
CA PHE A 278 25.37 -7.55 7.62
C PHE A 278 25.37 -8.55 6.45
N TRP A 279 25.93 -9.75 6.64
CA TRP A 279 25.96 -10.77 5.59
C TRP A 279 24.60 -11.37 5.28
N ILE A 280 23.73 -11.48 6.30
CA ILE A 280 22.33 -11.83 6.10
C ILE A 280 21.66 -10.80 5.20
N ASP A 281 21.81 -9.50 5.50
CA ASP A 281 21.22 -8.41 4.71
C ASP A 281 21.78 -8.38 3.27
N VAL A 282 23.05 -8.75 3.06
CA VAL A 282 23.61 -8.89 1.70
C VAL A 282 22.88 -9.97 0.90
N ILE A 283 22.55 -11.11 1.52
CA ILE A 283 21.74 -12.15 0.88
C ILE A 283 20.29 -11.67 0.71
N ASP A 284 19.76 -10.95 1.70
CA ASP A 284 18.40 -10.41 1.65
C ASP A 284 18.24 -9.37 0.55
N MET A 285 19.27 -8.60 0.19
CA MET A 285 19.24 -7.71 -0.98
C MET A 285 19.08 -8.48 -2.31
N ILE A 286 19.46 -9.75 -2.36
CA ILE A 286 19.31 -10.60 -3.55
C ILE A 286 17.95 -11.31 -3.54
N PHE A 287 17.49 -11.75 -2.37
CA PHE A 287 16.26 -12.52 -2.15
C PHE A 287 14.99 -11.98 -2.86
N PRO A 288 14.67 -10.67 -2.84
CA PRO A 288 13.43 -10.19 -3.42
C PRO A 288 13.41 -10.22 -4.93
N ILE A 289 14.58 -10.28 -5.60
CA ILE A 289 14.68 -10.33 -7.06
C ILE A 289 14.00 -11.60 -7.59
N PRO A 290 14.46 -12.83 -7.27
CA PRO A 290 13.82 -14.04 -7.76
C PRO A 290 12.37 -14.15 -7.29
N LEU A 291 12.05 -13.72 -6.07
CA LEU A 291 10.69 -13.81 -5.54
C LEU A 291 9.71 -12.87 -6.28
N ALA A 292 10.10 -11.63 -6.57
CA ALA A 292 9.29 -10.68 -7.33
C ALA A 292 9.01 -11.18 -8.76
N PHE A 293 10.04 -11.70 -9.45
CA PHE A 293 9.84 -12.27 -10.79
C PHE A 293 9.01 -13.56 -10.76
N CYS A 294 9.10 -14.35 -9.68
CA CYS A 294 8.27 -15.54 -9.48
C CYS A 294 6.79 -15.16 -9.31
N PHE A 295 6.49 -14.22 -8.39
CA PHE A 295 5.14 -13.70 -8.14
C PHE A 295 4.54 -13.05 -9.38
N GLY A 296 5.30 -12.16 -10.05
CA GLY A 296 4.85 -11.51 -11.27
C GLY A 296 4.64 -12.52 -12.41
N GLY A 297 5.55 -13.47 -12.60
CA GLY A 297 5.47 -14.49 -13.65
C GLY A 297 4.24 -15.40 -13.52
N ILE A 298 3.97 -15.94 -12.33
CA ILE A 298 2.79 -16.79 -12.11
C ILE A 298 1.50 -15.98 -12.23
N TYR A 299 1.48 -14.75 -11.71
CA TYR A 299 0.32 -13.87 -11.80
C TYR A 299 0.01 -13.55 -13.25
N THR A 300 0.99 -13.09 -14.03
CA THR A 300 0.83 -12.79 -15.45
C THR A 300 0.29 -13.99 -16.23
N LYS A 301 0.78 -15.20 -15.93
CA LYS A 301 0.27 -16.43 -16.56
C LYS A 301 -1.20 -16.68 -16.26
N ALA A 302 -1.62 -16.55 -15.00
CA ALA A 302 -3.01 -16.70 -14.61
C ALA A 302 -3.90 -15.58 -15.18
N ALA A 303 -3.40 -14.34 -15.16
CA ALA A 303 -4.09 -13.17 -15.65
C ALA A 303 -4.42 -13.27 -17.14
N LEU A 304 -3.48 -13.76 -17.96
CA LEU A 304 -3.74 -14.03 -19.38
C LEU A 304 -4.79 -15.11 -19.60
N LYS A 305 -4.91 -16.10 -18.71
CA LYS A 305 -5.89 -17.18 -18.82
C LYS A 305 -7.32 -16.74 -18.49
N VAL A 306 -7.49 -15.79 -17.58
CA VAL A 306 -8.81 -15.36 -17.10
C VAL A 306 -9.09 -13.87 -17.33
N ASN A 307 -8.31 -13.24 -18.22
CA ASN A 307 -8.43 -11.83 -18.61
C ASN A 307 -8.39 -10.84 -17.44
N LEU A 308 -7.47 -11.04 -16.49
CA LEU A 308 -7.22 -10.09 -15.41
C LEU A 308 -6.23 -8.99 -15.83
N PRO A 309 -6.27 -7.81 -15.19
CA PRO A 309 -5.34 -6.71 -15.49
C PRO A 309 -3.88 -7.08 -15.19
N LEU A 310 -3.01 -7.02 -16.20
CA LEU A 310 -1.58 -7.30 -16.01
C LEU A 310 -0.88 -6.33 -15.06
N SER A 311 -1.43 -5.13 -14.85
CA SER A 311 -0.87 -4.12 -13.94
C SER A 311 -0.86 -4.53 -12.47
N LEU A 312 -1.73 -5.46 -12.06
CA LEU A 312 -1.67 -6.02 -10.71
C LEU A 312 -0.36 -6.77 -10.47
N GLY A 313 0.28 -7.30 -11.52
CA GLY A 313 1.62 -7.90 -11.42
C GLY A 313 2.68 -6.92 -10.91
N LEU A 314 2.47 -5.59 -11.04
CA LEU A 314 3.39 -4.58 -10.54
C LEU A 314 3.51 -4.57 -9.01
N PHE A 315 2.56 -5.15 -8.28
CA PHE A 315 2.69 -5.32 -6.82
C PHE A 315 3.92 -6.14 -6.44
N ALA A 316 4.36 -7.06 -7.31
CA ALA A 316 5.59 -7.82 -7.07
C ALA A 316 6.84 -6.92 -7.04
N TYR A 317 6.87 -5.84 -7.84
CA TYR A 317 7.94 -4.84 -7.77
C TYR A 317 7.89 -4.00 -6.51
N GLY A 318 6.72 -3.85 -5.88
CA GLY A 318 6.58 -3.18 -4.59
C GLY A 318 7.42 -3.87 -3.53
N PHE A 319 7.34 -5.20 -3.42
CA PHE A 319 8.17 -5.96 -2.49
C PHE A 319 9.67 -5.73 -2.77
N LEU A 320 10.10 -5.88 -4.03
CA LEU A 320 11.48 -5.64 -4.43
C LEU A 320 12.00 -4.26 -4.04
N LEU A 321 11.23 -3.20 -4.34
CA LEU A 321 11.65 -1.84 -4.05
C LEU A 321 11.77 -1.58 -2.54
N PHE A 322 10.75 -1.96 -1.78
CA PHE A 322 10.71 -1.67 -0.35
C PHE A 322 11.66 -2.55 0.45
N ASP A 323 11.95 -3.76 0.00
CA ASP A 323 12.96 -4.63 0.60
C ASP A 323 14.38 -4.10 0.40
N LEU A 324 14.73 -3.71 -0.83
CA LEU A 324 16.02 -3.05 -1.09
C LEU A 324 16.20 -1.74 -0.31
N LEU A 325 15.13 -0.94 -0.19
CA LEU A 325 15.16 0.30 0.58
C LEU A 325 15.35 0.03 2.08
N GLU A 326 14.64 -0.96 2.62
CA GLU A 326 14.73 -1.33 4.03
C GLU A 326 16.12 -1.85 4.41
N ASN A 327 16.65 -2.77 3.61
CA ASN A 327 17.99 -3.33 3.79
C ASN A 327 19.09 -2.26 3.62
N SER A 328 18.90 -1.29 2.72
CA SER A 328 19.80 -0.12 2.63
C SER A 328 19.81 0.71 3.92
N LEU A 329 18.65 0.86 4.58
CA LEU A 329 18.55 1.54 5.88
C LEU A 329 19.16 0.70 7.00
N MET A 330 19.02 -0.64 6.96
CA MET A 330 19.71 -1.53 7.90
C MET A 330 21.23 -1.37 7.83
N PHE A 331 21.81 -1.34 6.63
CA PHE A 331 23.24 -1.07 6.45
C PHE A 331 23.66 0.27 7.04
N TYR A 332 22.83 1.32 6.87
CA TYR A 332 23.09 2.60 7.50
C TYR A 332 23.17 2.45 9.03
N PHE A 333 22.17 1.84 9.69
CA PHE A 333 22.18 1.67 11.14
C PHE A 333 23.36 0.82 11.64
N LEU A 334 23.76 -0.22 10.89
CA LEU A 334 24.95 -1.01 11.22
C LEU A 334 26.22 -0.15 11.17
N SER A 335 26.32 0.79 10.23
CA SER A 335 27.50 1.65 10.07
C SER A 335 27.60 2.78 11.11
N VAL A 336 26.47 3.27 11.63
CA VAL A 336 26.44 4.35 12.63
C VAL A 336 26.21 3.87 14.06
N TRP A 337 26.10 2.55 14.28
CA TRP A 337 25.91 1.94 15.60
C TRP A 337 27.00 2.40 16.60
N PRO A 338 26.65 2.80 17.84
CA PRO A 338 25.36 2.65 18.53
C PRO A 338 24.37 3.82 18.37
N THR A 339 24.62 4.76 17.46
CA THR A 339 23.73 5.92 17.26
C THR A 339 22.51 5.50 16.44
N VAL A 340 21.30 5.64 17.00
CA VAL A 340 20.06 5.29 16.32
C VAL A 340 19.13 6.51 16.25
N PRO A 341 19.13 7.27 15.15
CA PRO A 341 18.22 8.42 14.98
C PRO A 341 16.75 7.99 15.05
N VAL A 342 15.98 8.58 15.97
CA VAL A 342 14.60 8.17 16.28
C VAL A 342 13.68 8.27 15.06
N GLY A 343 13.70 9.41 14.35
CA GLY A 343 12.86 9.62 13.17
C GLY A 343 13.19 8.65 12.04
N LEU A 344 14.47 8.37 11.80
CA LEU A 344 14.89 7.41 10.78
C LEU A 344 14.49 5.98 11.15
N ALA A 345 14.62 5.60 12.43
CA ALA A 345 14.23 4.26 12.88
C ALA A 345 12.72 4.03 12.71
N ALA A 346 11.89 5.02 13.06
CA ALA A 346 10.43 4.96 12.85
C ALA A 346 10.05 4.92 11.36
N PHE A 347 10.79 5.66 10.53
CA PHE A 347 10.64 5.60 9.07
C PHE A 347 10.97 4.21 8.54
N THR A 348 12.10 3.64 8.95
CA THR A 348 12.50 2.27 8.55
C THR A 348 11.49 1.23 9.00
N GLY A 349 10.99 1.28 10.23
CA GLY A 349 9.92 0.38 10.68
C GLY A 349 8.64 0.48 9.83
N THR A 350 8.34 1.66 9.29
CA THR A 350 7.24 1.86 8.35
C THR A 350 7.52 1.26 6.98
N ILE A 351 8.74 1.45 6.46
CA ILE A 351 9.20 0.77 5.25
C ILE A 351 9.09 -0.75 5.42
N THR A 352 9.51 -1.31 6.55
CA THR A 352 9.33 -2.73 6.89
C THR A 352 7.85 -3.15 6.85
N ALA A 353 6.94 -2.33 7.38
CA ALA A 353 5.51 -2.63 7.32
C ALA A 353 4.97 -2.65 5.88
N VAL A 354 5.37 -1.67 5.06
CA VAL A 354 4.98 -1.59 3.64
C VAL A 354 5.56 -2.75 2.84
N LYS A 355 6.84 -3.09 3.07
CA LYS A 355 7.51 -4.27 2.52
C LYS A 355 6.74 -5.54 2.80
N LEU A 356 6.41 -5.79 4.06
CA LEU A 356 5.65 -6.97 4.49
C LEU A 356 4.24 -7.00 3.87
N PHE A 357 3.57 -5.85 3.72
CA PHE A 357 2.30 -5.77 3.00
C PHE A 357 2.43 -6.26 1.55
N PHE A 358 3.45 -5.79 0.81
CA PHE A 358 3.69 -6.25 -0.55
C PHE A 358 4.10 -7.73 -0.62
N LEU A 359 4.89 -8.21 0.35
CA LEU A 359 5.28 -9.62 0.46
C LEU A 359 4.06 -10.52 0.64
N PHE A 360 3.20 -10.22 1.62
CA PHE A 360 1.97 -11.00 1.88
C PHE A 360 0.99 -10.92 0.72
N THR A 361 0.84 -9.74 0.10
CA THR A 361 0.04 -9.59 -1.12
C THR A 361 0.61 -10.44 -2.26
N GLY A 362 1.93 -10.46 -2.42
CA GLY A 362 2.63 -11.29 -3.39
C GLY A 362 2.38 -12.78 -3.18
N PHE A 363 2.47 -13.28 -1.95
CA PHE A 363 2.12 -14.66 -1.62
C PHE A 363 0.65 -14.98 -1.88
N PHE A 364 -0.27 -14.10 -1.50
CA PHE A 364 -1.69 -14.27 -1.78
C PHE A 364 -1.97 -14.32 -3.29
N MET A 365 -1.33 -13.44 -4.06
CA MET A 365 -1.39 -13.44 -5.52
C MET A 365 -0.81 -14.72 -6.11
N PHE A 366 0.31 -15.21 -5.58
CA PHE A 366 0.93 -16.47 -6.00
C PHE A 366 -0.02 -17.65 -5.81
N ILE A 367 -0.56 -17.82 -4.60
CA ILE A 367 -1.48 -18.91 -4.25
C ILE A 367 -2.75 -18.83 -5.12
N THR A 368 -3.37 -17.66 -5.22
CA THR A 368 -4.59 -17.47 -6.01
C THR A 368 -4.35 -17.77 -7.50
N SER A 369 -3.23 -17.29 -8.05
CA SER A 369 -2.85 -17.53 -9.44
C SER A 369 -2.57 -19.00 -9.70
N PHE A 370 -1.88 -19.66 -8.78
CA PHE A 370 -1.66 -21.10 -8.83
C PHE A 370 -2.98 -21.88 -8.83
N LEU A 371 -3.91 -21.57 -7.93
CA LEU A 371 -5.23 -22.21 -7.86
C LEU A 371 -6.05 -22.00 -9.15
N ILE A 372 -6.05 -20.79 -9.71
CA ILE A 372 -6.69 -20.49 -11.00
C ILE A 372 -6.13 -21.41 -12.09
N LEU A 373 -4.80 -21.53 -12.18
CA LEU A 373 -4.14 -22.37 -13.18
C LEU A 373 -4.43 -23.86 -12.95
N ALA A 374 -4.42 -24.33 -11.70
CA ALA A 374 -4.73 -25.71 -11.34
C ALA A 374 -6.18 -26.08 -11.69
N ILE A 375 -7.15 -25.23 -11.34
CA ILE A 375 -8.57 -25.43 -11.67
C ILE A 375 -8.77 -25.47 -13.18
N HIS A 376 -8.12 -24.55 -13.91
CA HIS A 376 -8.21 -24.54 -15.38
C HIS A 376 -7.61 -25.81 -16.00
N TRP A 377 -6.50 -26.30 -15.46
CA TRP A 377 -5.89 -27.56 -15.91
C TRP A 377 -6.80 -28.77 -15.63
N LEU A 378 -7.40 -28.85 -14.44
CA LEU A 378 -8.34 -29.92 -14.08
C LEU A 378 -9.59 -29.91 -14.97
N ARG A 379 -10.13 -28.73 -15.30
CA ARG A 379 -11.28 -28.60 -16.21
C ARG A 379 -10.94 -29.02 -17.63
N GLY A 380 -9.76 -28.65 -18.12
CA GLY A 380 -9.30 -29.02 -19.46
C GLY A 380 -8.98 -30.51 -19.64
N LYS A 381 -8.86 -31.27 -18.55
CA LYS A 381 -8.73 -32.74 -18.59
C LYS A 381 -10.07 -33.49 -18.60
N ARG A 382 -11.16 -32.81 -18.22
CA ARG A 382 -12.51 -33.39 -18.12
C ARG A 382 -13.37 -33.12 -19.36
N ALA A 383 -12.96 -32.17 -20.19
CA ALA A 383 -13.44 -31.98 -21.56
C ALA A 383 -12.53 -32.77 -22.50
#